data_AF-A0A2S0PEF4-F1
#
_entry.id   AF-A0A2S0PEF4-F1
#
_cell.length_a   1.000
_cell.length_b   1.000
_cell.length_c   1.000
_cell.angle_alpha   90.00
_cell.angle_beta   90.00
_cell.angle_gamma   90.00
#
_symmetry.space_group_name_H-M   'P 1'
#
loop_
_entity.id
_entity.type
_entity.pdbx_description
1 polymer ?
#
loop_
_entity_poly.entity_id
_entity_poly.type
_entity_poly.pdbx_seq_one_letter_code
_entity_poly.pdbx_strand_id
1 'polypeptide(L)'
;MFYGTCDDDADTDIPGVLGVLTAEEHASAEVAEMEARDAAAARVVRMQRDALIAATDYLLMPDYPIGAEGLAAVRAYRQALRDVPLQAGFPQAIDWPMSPIITE
;
A
#
# COMPACT_ATOMS: atom_id res chain seq x y z
N MET A 1 -34.77 0.45 -45.56
CA MET A 1 -34.71 0.47 -44.08
C MET A 1 -34.67 -0.99 -43.66
N PHE A 2 -33.46 -1.56 -43.53
CA PHE A 2 -33.26 -2.96 -43.19
C PHE A 2 -32.76 -2.96 -41.74
N TYR A 3 -33.62 -3.34 -40.80
CA TYR A 3 -33.23 -3.58 -39.42
C TYR A 3 -32.41 -4.87 -39.43
N GLY A 4 -31.08 -4.72 -39.49
CA GLY A 4 -30.15 -5.82 -39.28
C GLY A 4 -30.31 -6.28 -37.85
N THR A 5 -30.88 -7.48 -37.69
CA THR A 5 -30.80 -8.25 -36.47
C THR A 5 -29.35 -8.34 -36.06
N CYS A 6 -29.08 -8.02 -34.80
CA CYS A 6 -27.83 -8.36 -34.16
C CYS A 6 -27.70 -9.88 -34.27
N ASP A 7 -26.90 -10.37 -35.21
CA ASP A 7 -26.49 -11.77 -35.24
C ASP A 7 -25.74 -12.04 -33.93
N ASP A 8 -26.34 -12.88 -33.08
CA ASP A 8 -25.73 -13.43 -31.85
C ASP A 8 -24.53 -14.36 -32.19
N ASP A 9 -24.34 -14.69 -33.47
CA ASP A 9 -23.24 -15.49 -34.01
C ASP A 9 -22.06 -14.61 -34.43
N ALA A 10 -21.59 -13.71 -33.54
CA ALA A 10 -20.32 -13.02 -33.76
C ALA A 10 -19.22 -14.08 -33.92
N ASP A 11 -18.85 -14.34 -35.18
CA ASP A 11 -17.91 -15.36 -35.62
C ASP A 11 -16.54 -15.10 -34.94
N THR A 12 -16.32 -15.74 -33.79
CA THR A 12 -15.07 -15.60 -33.02
C THR A 12 -13.89 -16.33 -33.68
N ASP A 13 -14.10 -16.99 -34.81
CA ASP A 13 -13.07 -17.71 -35.56
C ASP A 13 -12.29 -16.78 -36.52
N ILE A 14 -11.71 -15.71 -35.96
CA ILE A 14 -10.79 -14.83 -36.68
C ILE A 14 -9.42 -15.53 -36.75
N PRO A 15 -8.90 -15.84 -37.95
CA PRO A 15 -7.63 -16.55 -38.09
C PRO A 15 -6.49 -15.72 -37.48
N GLY A 16 -5.81 -16.30 -36.47
CA GLY A 16 -4.72 -15.68 -35.74
C GLY A 16 -5.07 -15.18 -34.33
N VAL A 17 -6.35 -15.21 -33.94
CA VAL A 17 -6.78 -14.91 -32.56
C VAL A 17 -6.75 -16.20 -31.74
N LEU A 18 -5.86 -16.27 -30.74
CA LEU A 18 -5.71 -17.44 -29.84
C LEU A 18 -6.77 -17.53 -28.74
N GLY A 19 -7.65 -16.52 -28.62
CA GLY A 19 -8.76 -16.47 -27.68
C GLY A 19 -9.27 -15.04 -27.48
N VAL A 20 -10.59 -14.87 -27.40
CA VAL A 20 -11.22 -13.62 -26.96
C VAL A 20 -11.42 -13.73 -25.45
N LEU A 21 -10.75 -12.88 -24.68
CA LEU A 21 -10.98 -12.83 -23.23
C LEU A 21 -12.43 -12.43 -22.98
N THR A 22 -13.15 -13.25 -22.22
CA THR A 22 -14.51 -12.91 -21.80
C THR A 22 -14.47 -11.72 -20.84
N ALA A 23 -15.57 -10.96 -20.76
CA ALA A 23 -15.64 -9.78 -19.89
C ALA A 23 -15.39 -10.13 -18.40
N GLU A 24 -15.76 -11.34 -17.98
CA GLU A 24 -15.53 -11.85 -16.62
C GLU A 24 -14.04 -12.11 -16.34
N GLU A 25 -13.31 -12.69 -17.30
CA GLU A 25 -11.87 -12.92 -17.19
C GLU A 25 -11.11 -11.59 -17.11
N HIS A 26 -11.49 -10.60 -17.92
CA HIS A 26 -10.91 -9.25 -17.85
C HIS A 26 -11.16 -8.58 -16.48
N ALA A 27 -12.38 -8.68 -15.95
CA ALA A 27 -12.71 -8.14 -14.63
C ALA A 27 -11.90 -8.81 -13.51
N SER A 28 -11.72 -10.13 -13.57
CA SER A 28 -10.91 -10.86 -12.57
C SER A 28 -9.43 -10.50 -12.63
N ALA A 29 -8.88 -10.28 -13.83
CA ALA A 29 -7.49 -9.86 -14.02
C ALA A 29 -7.23 -8.44 -13.50
N GLU A 30 -8.18 -7.53 -13.69
CA GLU A 30 -8.09 -6.16 -13.20
C GLU A 30 -8.12 -6.10 -11.67
N VAL A 31 -8.97 -6.89 -11.02
CA VAL A 31 -9.00 -7.01 -9.54
C VAL A 31 -7.67 -7.56 -9.02
N ALA A 32 -7.13 -8.62 -9.64
CA ALA A 32 -5.85 -9.18 -9.24
C ALA A 32 -4.68 -8.19 -9.42
N GLU A 33 -4.70 -7.37 -10.48
CA GLU A 33 -3.70 -6.33 -10.69
C GLU A 33 -3.81 -5.21 -9.65
N MET A 34 -5.03 -4.81 -9.30
CA MET A 34 -5.28 -3.83 -8.24
C MET A 34 -4.79 -4.34 -6.88
N GLU A 35 -5.10 -5.58 -6.52
CA GLU A 35 -4.60 -6.22 -5.30
C GLU A 35 -3.07 -6.31 -5.30
N ALA A 36 -2.45 -6.62 -6.45
CA ALA A 36 -1.00 -6.65 -6.58
C ALA A 36 -0.36 -5.26 -6.40
N ARG A 37 -0.98 -4.20 -6.94
CA ARG A 37 -0.54 -2.81 -6.72
C ARG A 37 -0.67 -2.42 -5.26
N ASP A 38 -1.79 -2.74 -4.62
CA ASP A 38 -2.00 -2.46 -3.19
C ASP A 38 -0.99 -3.24 -2.33
N ALA A 39 -0.70 -4.49 -2.66
CA ALA A 39 0.33 -5.27 -1.98
C ALA A 39 1.74 -4.69 -2.16
N ALA A 40 2.07 -4.17 -3.35
CA ALA A 40 3.34 -3.49 -3.61
C ALA A 40 3.45 -2.18 -2.82
N ALA A 41 2.41 -1.35 -2.83
CA ALA A 41 2.35 -0.13 -2.05
C ALA A 41 2.48 -0.41 -0.54
N ALA A 42 1.77 -1.43 -0.04
CA ALA A 42 1.85 -1.88 1.34
C ALA A 42 3.28 -2.28 1.76
N ARG A 43 4.05 -2.91 0.86
CA ARG A 43 5.47 -3.25 1.13
C ARG A 43 6.32 -2.00 1.27
N VAL A 44 6.18 -1.03 0.36
CA VAL A 44 6.94 0.22 0.42
C VAL A 44 6.69 0.96 1.73
N VAL A 45 5.44 1.03 2.16
CA VAL A 45 5.06 1.68 3.43
C VAL A 45 5.67 0.96 4.63
N ARG A 46 5.62 -0.38 4.66
CA ARG A 46 6.25 -1.16 5.73
C ARG A 46 7.77 -0.95 5.76
N MET A 47 8.42 -0.87 4.59
CA MET A 47 9.85 -0.57 4.50
C MET A 47 10.18 0.84 5.03
N GLN A 48 9.37 1.84 4.69
CA GLN A 48 9.53 3.21 5.20
C GLN A 48 9.36 3.26 6.72
N ARG A 49 8.35 2.57 7.25
CA ARG A 49 8.15 2.41 8.70
C ARG A 49 9.40 1.82 9.36
N ASP A 50 9.93 0.73 8.81
CA ASP A 50 11.08 0.04 9.40
C ASP A 50 12.34 0.92 9.36
N ALA A 51 12.51 1.71 8.30
CA ALA A 51 13.59 2.71 8.22
C ALA A 51 13.47 3.81 9.29
N LEU A 52 12.26 4.33 9.54
CA LEU A 52 12.02 5.35 10.58
C LEU A 52 12.20 4.80 12.00
N ILE A 53 11.81 3.54 12.22
CA ILE A 53 12.06 2.83 13.48
C ILE A 53 13.57 2.64 13.68
N ALA A 54 14.29 2.19 12.65
CA ALA A 54 15.75 2.02 12.74
C ALA A 54 16.47 3.36 13.00
N ALA A 55 16.03 4.43 12.34
CA ALA A 55 16.56 5.78 12.52
C ALA A 55 16.34 6.33 13.93
N THR A 56 15.39 5.79 14.70
CA THR A 56 15.12 6.22 16.09
C THR A 56 15.53 5.18 17.12
N ASP A 57 16.19 4.09 16.72
CA ASP A 57 16.52 2.97 17.60
C ASP A 57 17.63 3.32 18.60
N TYR A 58 18.63 4.09 18.15
CA TYR A 58 19.74 4.54 18.99
C TYR A 58 19.30 5.43 20.17
N LEU A 59 18.15 6.09 20.05
CA LEU A 59 17.58 6.97 21.08
C LEU A 59 17.02 6.19 22.28
N LEU A 60 16.76 4.89 22.12
CA LEU A 60 16.29 4.00 23.19
C LEU A 60 17.44 3.33 23.95
N MET A 61 18.68 3.58 23.54
CA MET A 61 19.85 2.98 24.17
C MET A 61 20.13 3.65 25.52
N PRO A 62 20.41 2.88 26.60
CA PRO A 62 20.59 3.44 27.95
C PRO A 62 21.79 4.38 28.06
N ASP A 63 22.75 4.30 27.14
CA ASP A 63 23.95 5.14 27.09
C ASP A 63 23.69 6.51 26.44
N TYR A 64 22.52 6.75 25.85
CA TYR A 64 22.20 8.03 25.22
C TYR A 64 21.63 9.02 26.26
N PRO A 65 22.20 10.23 26.42
CA PRO A 65 21.78 11.20 27.42
C PRO A 65 20.46 11.88 27.02
N ILE A 66 19.37 11.13 27.04
CA ILE A 66 18.02 11.62 26.73
C ILE A 66 17.21 11.82 28.02
N GLY A 67 16.54 12.96 28.12
CA GLY A 67 15.59 13.22 29.19
C GLY A 67 14.42 12.23 29.16
N ALA A 68 13.79 11.98 30.32
CA ALA A 68 12.63 11.08 30.43
C ALA A 68 11.48 11.48 29.47
N GLU A 69 11.31 12.79 29.22
CA GLU A 69 10.33 13.34 28.30
C GLU A 69 10.65 13.02 26.83
N GLY A 70 11.90 13.22 26.40
CA GLY A 70 12.34 12.85 25.05
C GLY A 70 12.19 11.35 24.79
N LEU A 71 12.48 10.53 25.80
CA LEU A 71 12.34 9.09 25.70
C LEU A 71 10.85 8.67 25.58
N ALA A 72 9.95 9.30 26.34
CA ALA A 72 8.51 9.10 26.19
C ALA A 72 8.01 9.52 24.79
N ALA A 73 8.50 10.65 24.26
CA ALA A 73 8.17 11.13 22.91
C ALA A 73 8.63 10.15 21.82
N VAL A 74 9.85 9.60 21.93
CA VAL A 74 10.36 8.59 20.99
C VAL A 74 9.53 7.30 21.06
N ARG A 75 9.13 6.85 22.26
CA ARG A 75 8.25 5.68 22.39
C ARG A 75 6.89 5.93 21.74
N ALA A 76 6.27 7.09 21.98
CA ALA A 76 4.99 7.47 21.38
C ALA A 76 5.09 7.55 19.84
N TYR A 77 6.17 8.15 19.32
CA TYR A 77 6.45 8.22 17.90
C TYR A 77 6.58 6.82 17.27
N ARG A 78 7.34 5.91 17.89
CA ARG A 78 7.49 4.53 17.41
C ARG A 78 6.18 3.75 17.45
N GLN A 79 5.33 4.02 18.44
CA GLN A 79 4.00 3.41 18.49
C GLN A 79 3.13 3.92 17.34
N ALA A 80 3.09 5.23 17.11
CA ALA A 80 2.35 5.82 15.98
C ALA A 80 2.82 5.27 14.62
N LEU A 81 4.12 5.04 14.43
CA LEU A 81 4.66 4.38 13.23
C LEU A 81 4.18 2.93 13.07
N ARG A 82 4.00 2.18 14.16
CA ARG A 82 3.48 0.81 14.14
C ARG A 82 1.99 0.75 13.84
N ASP A 83 1.27 1.82 14.19
CA ASP A 83 -0.17 1.95 13.96
C ASP A 83 -0.50 2.43 12.53
N VAL A 84 0.49 2.88 11.75
CA VAL A 84 0.35 3.25 10.31
C VAL A 84 -0.42 2.22 9.47
N PRO A 85 -0.09 0.91 9.45
CA PRO A 85 -0.83 -0.09 8.69
C PRO A 85 -2.25 -0.37 9.21
N LEU A 86 -2.63 0.14 10.39
CA LEU A 86 -4.00 0.04 10.92
C LEU A 86 -4.88 1.24 10.53
N GLN A 87 -4.32 2.27 9.88
CA GLN A 87 -5.07 3.45 9.46
C GLN A 87 -6.09 3.12 8.36
N ALA A 88 -7.29 3.71 8.46
CA ALA A 88 -8.36 3.62 7.46
C ALA A 88 -8.00 4.43 6.21
N GLY A 89 -7.13 3.87 5.37
CA GLY A 89 -6.54 4.54 4.21
C GLY A 89 -5.34 3.81 3.63
N PHE A 90 -4.75 2.88 4.40
CA PHE A 90 -3.65 2.05 3.93
C PHE A 90 -4.08 1.18 2.73
N PRO A 91 -3.28 1.11 1.64
CA PRO A 91 -1.97 1.75 1.42
C PRO A 91 -2.03 3.10 0.64
N GLN A 92 -3.21 3.60 0.32
CA GLN A 92 -3.44 4.77 -0.56
C GLN A 92 -3.24 6.13 0.13
N ALA A 93 -3.64 6.25 1.40
CA ALA A 93 -3.54 7.46 2.21
C ALA A 93 -3.01 7.11 3.61
N ILE A 94 -1.84 7.65 3.94
CA ILE A 94 -1.13 7.37 5.20
C ILE A 94 -0.67 8.68 5.81
N ASP A 95 -1.07 8.90 7.06
CA ASP A 95 -0.56 10.00 7.88
C ASP A 95 0.68 9.54 8.64
N TRP A 96 1.83 10.08 8.23
CA TRP A 96 3.10 9.83 8.90
C TRP A 96 3.27 10.77 10.09
N PRO A 97 3.56 10.26 11.29
CA PRO A 97 3.87 11.12 12.43
C PRO A 97 5.15 11.92 12.15
N MET A 98 5.22 13.15 12.65
CA MET A 98 6.44 13.97 12.59
C MET A 98 7.44 13.49 13.64
N SER A 99 8.73 13.48 13.30
CA SER A 99 9.77 13.10 14.27
C SER A 99 9.72 14.02 15.49
N PRO A 100 9.77 13.47 16.72
CA PRO A 100 9.81 14.31 17.91
C PRO A 100 11.10 15.14 17.89
N ILE A 101 10.96 16.45 18.13
CA ILE A 101 12.12 17.31 18.38
C ILE A 101 12.59 16.98 19.79
N ILE A 102 13.70 16.24 19.89
CA ILE A 102 14.31 15.98 21.19
C ILE A 102 15.01 17.27 21.57
N THR A 103 14.48 17.93 22.60
CA THR A 103 15.17 19.07 23.22
C THR A 103 16.18 18.46 24.19
N GLU A 104 17.47 18.70 23.94
CA GLU A 104 18.59 18.27 24.78
C GLU A 104 18.52 18.93 26.17
#